data_AF-A0A6A7AWG7-F1
#
_entry.id   AF-A0A6A7AWG7-F1
#
_cell.length_a   1.000
_cell.length_b   1.000
_cell.length_c   1.000
_cell.angle_alpha   90.00
_cell.angle_beta   90.00
_cell.angle_gamma   90.00
#
_symmetry.space_group_name_H-M   'P 1'
#
loop_
_entity.id
_entity.type
_entity.pdbx_description
1 polymer ?
#
loop_
_entity_poly.entity_id
_entity_poly.type
_entity_poly.pdbx_seq_one_letter_code
_entity_poly.pdbx_strand_id
1 'polypeptide(L)'
;MDANASSALPFNGTTLRAPFESTTALYTTLLLLPPLIYFITKQLLNDRAHTQAFEERLTECCNEAWLTPNWDAFYGLLYQCFRVQSSHHPFVPSYWNTVQKRWNDGDRKPAMKALLERGIIPLVIHDGGLNTETVREFSWMKKYPWIRLPVYRQAKSRAYFEFAVPVYDDQAKQQFIQLLENNNRGFAVSIRYKPRTSTARPDIVQAEANPPRVEDWQPLIMGAESVIEALLPFMPDKLIKRGGQVAWLDHYVQQNDCRYMTRVDQKTPLQHKLPCLFYSNVALVRIESQHWGHVKLERLVLKYAQSAKLEREFKWRTIREPLLNVLERCDVTIDEFRQ
;
A
#
# COMPACT_ATOMS: atom_id res chain seq x y z
N MET A 1 49.59 -41.93 -69.15
CA MET A 1 50.29 -43.19 -68.81
C MET A 1 51.65 -42.78 -68.30
N ASP A 2 51.79 -42.73 -66.97
CA ASP A 2 53.09 -42.78 -66.29
C ASP A 2 52.88 -43.62 -65.04
N ALA A 3 53.76 -44.61 -64.90
CA ALA A 3 53.77 -45.63 -63.88
C ALA A 3 54.92 -45.36 -62.91
N ASN A 4 54.72 -45.78 -61.65
CA ASN A 4 55.72 -45.91 -60.58
C ASN A 4 56.19 -44.63 -59.89
N ALA A 5 55.60 -44.38 -58.72
CA ALA A 5 56.34 -43.88 -57.56
C ALA A 5 55.66 -44.35 -56.27
N SER A 6 56.14 -45.49 -55.75
CA SER A 6 55.92 -45.93 -54.38
C SER A 6 56.83 -45.13 -53.45
N SER A 7 56.27 -44.43 -52.45
CA SER A 7 57.02 -44.08 -51.24
C SER A 7 56.12 -43.75 -50.06
N ALA A 8 56.15 -44.68 -49.10
CA ALA A 8 56.18 -44.51 -47.66
C ALA A 8 55.41 -43.34 -47.02
N LEU A 9 54.37 -43.72 -46.28
CA LEU A 9 53.75 -42.97 -45.19
C LEU A 9 54.78 -42.51 -44.14
N PRO A 10 54.84 -41.21 -43.78
CA PRO A 10 55.42 -40.81 -42.51
C PRO A 10 54.36 -40.91 -41.41
N PHE A 11 54.56 -41.91 -40.54
CA PHE A 11 53.95 -42.01 -39.21
C PHE A 11 54.44 -40.82 -38.37
N ASN A 12 53.66 -39.75 -38.28
CA ASN A 12 53.89 -38.70 -37.29
C ASN A 12 53.31 -39.18 -35.95
N GLY A 13 54.23 -39.57 -35.06
CA GLY A 13 53.93 -39.94 -33.68
C GLY A 13 53.33 -38.76 -32.92
N THR A 14 52.02 -38.81 -32.68
CA THR A 14 51.37 -38.06 -31.62
C THR A 14 51.83 -38.60 -30.28
N THR A 15 52.79 -37.93 -29.64
CA THR A 15 53.00 -38.02 -28.19
C THR A 15 51.75 -37.50 -27.47
N LEU A 16 50.85 -38.42 -27.11
CA LEU A 16 49.80 -38.21 -26.13
C LEU A 16 50.45 -37.94 -24.76
N ARG A 17 50.72 -36.67 -24.46
CA ARG A 17 50.90 -36.22 -23.08
C ARG A 17 49.56 -36.43 -22.38
N ALA A 18 49.54 -37.37 -21.44
CA ALA A 18 48.36 -37.67 -20.65
C ALA A 18 47.95 -36.45 -19.78
N PRO A 19 46.67 -36.04 -19.77
CA PRO A 19 46.19 -34.94 -18.93
C PRO A 19 45.90 -35.47 -17.51
N PHE A 20 46.94 -35.85 -16.76
CA PHE A 20 46.78 -36.38 -15.40
C PHE A 20 46.64 -35.29 -14.30
N GLU A 21 46.74 -34.01 -14.64
CA GLU A 21 46.57 -32.90 -13.68
C GLU A 21 45.12 -32.35 -13.62
N SER A 22 44.26 -32.70 -14.58
CA SER A 22 42.90 -32.14 -14.67
C SER A 22 41.89 -32.81 -13.73
N THR A 23 42.06 -34.11 -13.44
CA THR A 23 41.11 -34.87 -12.62
C THR A 23 41.25 -34.56 -11.14
N THR A 24 42.48 -34.46 -10.62
CA THR A 24 42.74 -34.08 -9.22
C THR A 24 42.22 -32.69 -8.89
N ALA A 25 42.38 -31.73 -9.80
CA ALA A 25 41.79 -30.38 -9.67
C ALA A 25 40.25 -30.41 -9.68
N LEU A 26 39.62 -31.24 -10.52
CA LEU A 26 38.17 -31.43 -10.53
C LEU A 26 37.66 -32.05 -9.22
N TYR A 27 38.34 -33.09 -8.71
CA TYR A 27 37.97 -33.77 -7.46
C TYR A 27 38.14 -32.86 -6.25
N THR A 28 39.23 -32.09 -6.16
CA THR A 28 39.42 -31.12 -5.06
C THR A 28 38.39 -29.99 -5.13
N THR A 29 38.06 -29.50 -6.33
CA THR A 29 37.01 -28.49 -6.51
C THR A 29 35.63 -29.04 -6.10
N LEU A 30 35.31 -30.28 -6.48
CA LEU A 30 34.06 -30.97 -6.09
C LEU A 30 33.99 -31.29 -4.59
N LEU A 31 35.13 -31.53 -3.92
CA LEU A 31 35.18 -31.75 -2.48
C LEU A 31 35.08 -30.45 -1.68
N LEU A 32 35.58 -29.33 -2.21
CA LEU A 32 35.53 -28.02 -1.56
C LEU A 32 34.23 -27.23 -1.82
N LEU A 33 33.52 -27.53 -2.91
CA LEU A 33 32.24 -26.88 -3.25
C LEU A 33 31.14 -27.08 -2.19
N PRO A 34 30.87 -28.31 -1.70
CA PRO A 34 29.84 -28.53 -0.68
C PRO A 34 30.06 -27.78 0.64
N PRO A 35 31.25 -27.79 1.27
CA PRO A 35 31.47 -27.01 2.49
C PRO A 35 31.45 -25.50 2.24
N LEU A 36 31.90 -25.02 1.08
CA LEU A 36 31.81 -23.61 0.69
C LEU A 36 30.34 -23.18 0.51
N ILE A 37 29.54 -23.95 -0.24
CA ILE A 37 28.10 -23.71 -0.42
C ILE A 37 27.38 -23.78 0.93
N TYR A 38 27.72 -24.73 1.79
CA TYR A 38 27.17 -24.82 3.13
C TYR A 38 27.50 -23.58 3.97
N PHE A 39 28.75 -23.11 3.93
CA PHE A 39 29.16 -21.92 4.67
C PHE A 39 28.46 -20.65 4.16
N ILE A 40 28.42 -20.44 2.84
CA ILE A 40 27.73 -19.29 2.21
C ILE A 40 26.23 -19.34 2.52
N THR A 41 25.59 -20.49 2.36
CA THR A 41 24.14 -20.63 2.66
C THR A 41 23.87 -20.44 4.15
N LYS A 42 24.73 -20.94 5.05
CA LYS A 42 24.60 -20.71 6.50
C LYS A 42 24.78 -19.24 6.87
N GLN A 43 25.75 -18.54 6.29
CA GLN A 43 25.89 -17.08 6.50
C GLN A 43 24.67 -16.33 5.98
N LEU A 44 24.22 -16.60 4.75
CA LEU A 44 23.01 -15.96 4.19
C LEU A 44 21.75 -16.26 5.00
N LEU A 45 21.61 -17.47 5.55
CA LEU A 45 20.48 -17.82 6.41
C LEU A 45 20.57 -17.12 7.77
N ASN A 46 21.76 -17.03 8.37
CA ASN A 46 21.98 -16.31 9.62
C ASN A 46 21.76 -14.80 9.44
N ASP A 47 22.25 -14.21 8.36
CA ASP A 47 22.04 -12.79 8.03
C ASP A 47 20.55 -12.53 7.84
N ARG A 48 19.85 -13.37 7.09
CA ARG A 48 18.39 -13.29 6.95
C ARG A 48 17.66 -13.44 8.28
N ALA A 49 18.09 -14.34 9.16
CA ALA A 49 17.49 -14.53 10.47
C ALA A 49 17.72 -13.31 11.38
N HIS A 50 18.91 -12.71 11.35
CA HIS A 50 19.22 -11.47 12.06
C HIS A 50 18.42 -10.28 11.52
N THR A 51 18.36 -10.12 10.20
CA THR A 51 17.52 -9.10 9.55
C THR A 51 16.05 -9.31 9.92
N GLN A 52 15.56 -10.55 9.88
CA GLN A 52 14.17 -10.84 10.24
C GLN A 52 13.88 -10.52 11.71
N ALA A 53 14.75 -10.91 12.64
CA ALA A 53 14.57 -10.59 14.06
C ALA A 53 14.61 -9.08 14.33
N PHE A 54 15.47 -8.35 13.61
CA PHE A 54 15.52 -6.88 13.67
C PHE A 54 14.23 -6.26 13.13
N GLU A 55 13.76 -6.69 11.96
CA GLU A 55 12.51 -6.23 11.33
C GLU A 55 11.27 -6.54 12.18
N GLU A 56 11.24 -7.70 12.83
CA GLU A 56 10.18 -8.07 13.77
C GLU A 56 10.17 -7.14 14.98
N ARG A 57 11.33 -6.91 15.61
CA ARG A 57 11.45 -5.98 16.73
C ARG A 57 11.07 -4.55 16.32
N LEU A 58 11.55 -4.07 15.17
CA LEU A 58 11.22 -2.75 14.65
C LEU A 58 9.72 -2.61 14.40
N THR A 59 9.09 -3.65 13.85
CA THR A 59 7.64 -3.69 13.63
C THR A 59 6.88 -3.63 14.95
N GLU A 60 7.32 -4.35 15.98
CA GLU A 60 6.73 -4.28 17.33
C GLU A 60 6.84 -2.86 17.93
N CYS A 61 8.04 -2.27 17.90
CA CYS A 61 8.29 -0.91 18.38
C CYS A 61 7.45 0.14 17.63
N CYS A 62 7.35 0.03 16.29
CA CYS A 62 6.50 0.91 15.49
C CYS A 62 5.00 0.73 15.81
N ASN A 63 4.55 -0.51 16.01
CA ASN A 63 3.18 -0.80 16.41
C ASN A 63 2.85 -0.16 17.77
N GLU A 64 3.79 -0.17 18.72
CA GLU A 64 3.62 0.51 20.00
C GLU A 64 3.51 2.03 19.85
N ALA A 65 4.29 2.64 18.95
CA ALA A 65 4.21 4.08 18.68
C ALA A 65 2.82 4.51 18.22
N TRP A 66 2.12 3.68 17.42
CA TRP A 66 0.74 3.94 16.97
C TRP A 66 -0.30 3.89 18.08
N LEU A 67 0.04 3.34 19.25
CA LEU A 67 -0.81 3.33 20.45
C LEU A 67 -0.76 4.66 21.22
N THR A 68 -0.06 5.67 20.71
CA THR A 68 -0.02 6.99 21.34
C THR A 68 -1.43 7.56 21.53
N PRO A 69 -1.76 8.09 22.73
CA PRO A 69 -2.99 8.85 22.94
C PRO A 69 -2.84 10.31 22.50
N ASN A 70 -1.62 10.76 22.22
CA ASN A 70 -1.33 12.14 21.84
C ASN A 70 -1.59 12.34 20.34
N TRP A 71 -2.58 13.16 20.01
CA TRP A 71 -2.92 13.51 18.64
C TRP A 71 -1.75 14.12 17.86
N ASP A 72 -0.97 15.00 18.48
CA ASP A 72 0.13 15.68 17.78
C ASP A 72 1.21 14.67 17.40
N ALA A 73 1.50 13.72 18.28
CA ALA A 73 2.40 12.60 17.97
C ALA A 73 1.80 11.69 16.87
N PHE A 74 0.50 11.38 16.94
CA PHE A 74 -0.19 10.59 15.92
C PHE A 74 -0.12 11.22 14.52
N TYR A 75 -0.36 12.53 14.41
CA TYR A 75 -0.21 13.27 13.16
C TYR A 75 1.26 13.36 12.71
N GLY A 76 2.20 13.48 13.65
CA GLY A 76 3.63 13.38 13.38
C GLY A 76 4.01 12.04 12.76
N LEU A 77 3.49 10.93 13.30
CA LEU A 77 3.70 9.58 12.79
C LEU A 77 3.13 9.43 11.37
N LEU A 78 1.88 9.88 11.16
CA LEU A 78 1.26 9.90 9.82
C LEU A 78 2.11 10.68 8.81
N TYR A 79 2.51 11.90 9.17
CA TYR A 79 3.32 12.77 8.32
C TYR A 79 4.65 12.11 7.95
N GLN A 80 5.33 11.52 8.93
CA GLN A 80 6.62 10.85 8.73
C GLN A 80 6.45 9.60 7.85
N CYS A 81 5.41 8.80 8.07
CA CYS A 81 5.11 7.65 7.24
C CYS A 81 4.85 8.04 5.78
N PHE A 82 4.02 9.06 5.54
CA PHE A 82 3.76 9.52 4.18
C PHE A 82 5.01 10.04 3.49
N ARG A 83 5.88 10.74 4.25
CA ARG A 83 7.12 11.31 3.73
C ARG A 83 8.11 10.23 3.31
N VAL A 84 8.19 9.13 4.04
CA VAL A 84 9.30 8.18 3.89
C VAL A 84 8.90 6.77 3.50
N GLN A 85 7.67 6.58 3.05
CA GLN A 85 7.30 5.32 2.40
C GLN A 85 7.44 4.06 3.29
N SER A 86 7.57 4.25 4.60
CA SER A 86 7.79 3.17 5.56
C SER A 86 6.72 2.11 5.45
N SER A 87 7.11 0.84 5.50
CA SER A 87 6.21 -0.31 5.60
C SER A 87 5.53 -0.43 6.98
N HIS A 88 6.01 0.29 8.00
CA HIS A 88 5.53 0.19 9.38
C HIS A 88 4.41 1.20 9.67
N HIS A 89 3.31 1.09 8.92
CA HIS A 89 2.11 1.91 9.06
C HIS A 89 0.89 1.07 9.48
N PRO A 90 -0.14 1.66 10.11
CA PRO A 90 -1.25 0.91 10.69
C PRO A 90 -2.33 0.60 9.64
N PHE A 91 -2.24 1.13 8.42
CA PHE A 91 -3.25 0.97 7.38
C PHE A 91 -2.98 -0.22 6.46
N VAL A 92 -3.99 -0.75 5.78
CA VAL A 92 -3.81 -1.82 4.80
C VAL A 92 -2.93 -1.31 3.64
N PRO A 93 -1.88 -2.05 3.23
CA PRO A 93 -0.94 -1.59 2.20
C PRO A 93 -1.59 -1.15 0.89
N SER A 94 -2.64 -1.85 0.43
CA SER A 94 -3.35 -1.50 -0.80
C SER A 94 -3.96 -0.09 -0.76
N TYR A 95 -4.45 0.34 0.41
CA TYR A 95 -5.03 1.66 0.62
C TYR A 95 -3.96 2.71 0.86
N TRP A 96 -3.00 2.40 1.74
CA TRP A 96 -1.86 3.25 2.02
C TRP A 96 -1.09 3.66 0.76
N ASN A 97 -0.82 2.70 -0.13
CA ASN A 97 -0.12 2.93 -1.39
C ASN A 97 -0.84 3.96 -2.27
N THR A 98 -2.18 4.01 -2.21
CA THR A 98 -2.92 5.05 -2.95
C THR A 98 -2.56 6.43 -2.42
N VAL A 99 -2.55 6.65 -1.11
CA VAL A 99 -2.24 7.95 -0.50
C VAL A 99 -0.78 8.34 -0.75
N GLN A 100 0.13 7.40 -0.53
CA GLN A 100 1.57 7.56 -0.72
C GLN A 100 1.92 7.95 -2.16
N LYS A 101 1.28 7.34 -3.16
CA LYS A 101 1.45 7.72 -4.58
C LYS A 101 1.18 9.20 -4.83
N ARG A 102 0.18 9.78 -4.15
CA ARG A 102 -0.18 11.21 -4.31
C ARG A 102 0.69 12.12 -3.46
N TRP A 103 1.17 11.63 -2.32
CA TRP A 103 2.13 12.36 -1.50
C TRP A 103 3.48 12.54 -2.22
N ASN A 104 3.88 11.58 -3.05
CA ASN A 104 5.12 11.63 -3.81
C ASN A 104 4.98 12.32 -5.19
N ASP A 105 3.76 12.60 -5.63
CA ASP A 105 3.49 13.38 -6.83
C ASP A 105 3.73 14.87 -6.53
N GLY A 106 4.67 15.50 -7.24
CA GLY A 106 5.06 16.89 -7.00
C GLY A 106 3.91 17.91 -7.11
N ASP A 107 2.93 17.66 -7.97
CA ASP A 107 1.77 18.55 -8.17
C ASP A 107 0.70 18.34 -7.10
N ARG A 108 0.68 17.17 -6.44
CA ARG A 108 -0.38 16.79 -5.49
C ARG A 108 0.07 16.80 -4.03
N LYS A 109 1.36 16.65 -3.78
CA LYS A 109 1.99 16.72 -2.45
C LYS A 109 1.55 17.93 -1.63
N PRO A 110 1.48 19.17 -2.18
CA PRO A 110 1.07 20.33 -1.38
C PRO A 110 -0.37 20.20 -0.86
N ALA A 111 -1.28 19.68 -1.69
CA ALA A 111 -2.67 19.50 -1.30
C ALA A 111 -2.81 18.41 -0.22
N MET A 112 -2.10 17.30 -0.39
CA MET A 112 -2.08 16.19 0.58
C MET A 112 -1.55 16.64 1.95
N LYS A 113 -0.45 17.42 1.94
CA LYS A 113 0.11 18.01 3.15
C LYS A 113 -0.89 18.96 3.81
N ALA A 114 -1.49 19.86 3.04
CA ALA A 114 -2.44 20.83 3.56
C ALA A 114 -3.72 20.20 4.12
N LEU A 115 -4.16 19.05 3.59
CA LEU A 115 -5.26 18.26 4.15
C LEU A 115 -4.90 17.69 5.53
N LEU A 116 -3.73 17.05 5.64
CA LEU A 116 -3.26 16.50 6.90
C LEU A 116 -3.07 17.59 7.95
N GLU A 117 -2.51 18.73 7.54
CA GLU A 117 -2.35 19.90 8.40
C GLU A 117 -3.69 20.39 8.96
N ARG A 118 -4.79 20.27 8.20
CA ARG A 118 -6.14 20.64 8.65
C ARG A 118 -6.84 19.53 9.45
N GLY A 119 -6.14 18.45 9.76
CA GLY A 119 -6.70 17.32 10.49
C GLY A 119 -7.58 16.40 9.64
N ILE A 120 -7.43 16.44 8.31
CA ILE A 120 -8.08 15.47 7.42
C ILE A 120 -7.08 14.35 7.14
N ILE A 121 -7.44 13.12 7.52
CA ILE A 121 -6.58 11.94 7.35
C ILE A 121 -7.03 11.21 6.09
N PRO A 122 -6.24 11.25 5.00
CA PRO A 122 -6.56 10.51 3.79
C PRO A 122 -6.47 8.99 4.05
N LEU A 123 -7.47 8.24 3.61
CA LEU A 123 -7.51 6.78 3.74
C LEU A 123 -7.31 6.10 2.39
N VAL A 124 -8.05 6.53 1.36
CA VAL A 124 -8.00 5.93 0.01
C VAL A 124 -8.24 6.98 -1.05
N ILE A 125 -7.41 7.03 -2.12
CA ILE A 125 -7.58 7.98 -3.23
C ILE A 125 -7.52 7.28 -4.59
N HIS A 126 -8.64 7.24 -5.31
CA HIS A 126 -8.72 6.81 -6.70
C HIS A 126 -9.10 7.98 -7.61
N ASP A 127 -8.30 8.22 -8.64
CA ASP A 127 -8.54 9.36 -9.53
C ASP A 127 -9.61 9.09 -10.58
N GLY A 128 -10.11 7.86 -10.68
CA GLY A 128 -10.98 7.47 -11.78
C GLY A 128 -10.25 7.43 -13.12
N GLY A 129 -11.01 7.39 -14.21
CA GLY A 129 -10.47 7.30 -15.56
C GLY A 129 -10.22 5.87 -16.02
N LEU A 130 -9.62 5.75 -17.20
CA LEU A 130 -9.15 4.49 -17.78
C LEU A 130 -7.73 4.21 -17.27
N ASN A 131 -7.52 3.03 -16.69
CA ASN A 131 -6.21 2.57 -16.27
C ASN A 131 -5.97 1.15 -16.77
N THR A 132 -4.75 0.88 -17.21
CA THR A 132 -4.28 -0.48 -17.51
C THR A 132 -3.24 -0.87 -16.47
N GLU A 133 -3.46 -1.99 -15.78
CA GLU A 133 -2.57 -2.48 -14.73
C GLU A 133 -2.36 -4.00 -14.84
N THR A 134 -1.20 -4.46 -14.37
CA THR A 134 -0.92 -5.88 -14.20
C THR A 134 -1.48 -6.33 -12.86
N VAL A 135 -2.60 -7.04 -12.87
CA VAL A 135 -3.24 -7.57 -11.65
C VAL A 135 -2.66 -8.88 -11.17
N ARG A 136 -1.93 -9.56 -12.05
CA ARG A 136 -1.18 -10.77 -11.71
C ARG A 136 0.12 -10.77 -12.50
N GLU A 137 1.24 -10.90 -11.82
CA GLU A 137 2.54 -10.99 -12.47
C GLU A 137 2.83 -12.42 -12.96
N PHE A 138 3.79 -12.53 -13.88
CA PHE A 138 4.35 -13.80 -14.28
C PHE A 138 5.12 -14.42 -13.11
N SER A 139 4.86 -15.70 -12.79
CA SER A 139 5.64 -16.39 -11.77
C SER A 139 5.71 -17.90 -11.97
N TRP A 140 6.77 -18.51 -11.43
CA TRP A 140 6.92 -19.95 -11.36
C TRP A 140 6.13 -20.51 -10.19
N MET A 141 5.31 -21.55 -10.44
CA MET A 141 4.54 -22.25 -9.43
C MET A 141 5.21 -23.58 -9.08
N LYS A 142 5.14 -23.95 -7.78
CA LYS A 142 5.64 -25.25 -7.29
C LYS A 142 4.82 -26.45 -7.80
N LYS A 143 3.62 -26.22 -8.35
CA LYS A 143 2.69 -27.24 -8.82
C LYS A 143 2.19 -26.89 -10.22
N TYR A 144 1.80 -27.91 -10.99
CA TYR A 144 1.26 -27.77 -12.34
C TYR A 144 -0.01 -26.89 -12.35
N PRO A 145 -0.18 -25.94 -13.30
CA PRO A 145 0.77 -25.60 -14.36
C PRO A 145 1.95 -24.79 -13.78
N TRP A 146 3.20 -25.26 -13.95
CA TRP A 146 4.38 -24.69 -13.28
C TRP A 146 4.66 -23.21 -13.60
N ILE A 147 3.90 -22.64 -14.54
CA ILE A 147 3.96 -21.24 -14.92
C ILE A 147 2.60 -20.62 -14.65
N ARG A 148 2.61 -19.50 -13.94
CA ARG A 148 1.47 -18.60 -13.78
C ARG A 148 1.67 -17.44 -14.74
N LEU A 149 0.81 -17.37 -15.76
CA LEU A 149 0.84 -16.30 -16.75
C LEU A 149 0.35 -14.98 -16.13
N PRO A 150 0.89 -13.84 -16.60
CA PRO A 150 0.42 -12.54 -16.15
C PRO A 150 -1.03 -12.32 -16.54
N VAL A 151 -1.72 -11.45 -15.82
CA VAL A 151 -3.06 -10.98 -16.18
C VAL A 151 -3.02 -9.46 -16.13
N TYR A 152 -3.37 -8.88 -17.26
CA TYR A 152 -3.54 -7.46 -17.44
C TYR A 152 -5.02 -7.13 -17.30
N ARG A 153 -5.30 -5.96 -16.75
CA ARG A 153 -6.64 -5.43 -16.57
C ARG A 153 -6.66 -4.02 -17.13
N GLN A 154 -7.56 -3.76 -18.07
CA GLN A 154 -7.90 -2.39 -18.48
C GLN A 154 -9.28 -2.08 -17.92
N ALA A 155 -9.37 -1.05 -17.08
CA ALA A 155 -10.60 -0.71 -16.40
C ALA A 155 -10.86 0.80 -16.40
N LYS A 156 -12.10 1.16 -16.68
CA LYS A 156 -12.64 2.48 -16.38
C LYS A 156 -13.16 2.49 -14.94
N SER A 157 -12.80 3.52 -14.20
CA SER A 157 -13.21 3.69 -12.81
C SER A 157 -13.75 5.09 -12.57
N ARG A 158 -14.66 5.20 -11.60
CA ARG A 158 -15.09 6.51 -11.10
C ARG A 158 -14.10 6.97 -10.03
N ALA A 159 -13.81 8.26 -10.02
CA ALA A 159 -12.94 8.84 -9.01
C ALA A 159 -13.62 8.77 -7.65
N TYR A 160 -12.89 8.41 -6.60
CA TYR A 160 -13.38 8.55 -5.23
C TYR A 160 -12.25 8.83 -4.25
N PHE A 161 -12.59 9.53 -3.18
CA PHE A 161 -11.69 9.87 -2.09
C PHE A 161 -12.38 9.57 -0.76
N GLU A 162 -11.77 8.66 0.01
CA GLU A 162 -12.18 8.32 1.37
C GLU A 162 -11.18 8.91 2.37
N PHE A 163 -11.69 9.57 3.41
CA PHE A 163 -10.89 10.21 4.44
C PHE A 163 -11.61 10.26 5.78
N ALA A 164 -10.83 10.38 6.86
CA ALA A 164 -11.33 10.57 8.21
C ALA A 164 -11.16 12.02 8.65
N VAL A 165 -12.17 12.54 9.35
CA VAL A 165 -12.16 13.86 9.99
C VAL A 165 -12.45 13.67 11.48
N PRO A 166 -11.41 13.52 12.32
CA PRO A 166 -11.58 13.53 13.77
C PRO A 166 -12.07 14.89 14.27
N VAL A 167 -12.90 14.87 15.31
CA VAL A 167 -13.46 16.06 15.95
C VAL A 167 -12.37 16.83 16.69
N TYR A 168 -12.20 18.09 16.30
CA TYR A 168 -11.43 19.09 17.02
C TYR A 168 -12.29 20.32 17.34
N ASP A 169 -13.03 20.80 16.34
CA ASP A 169 -14.10 21.79 16.46
C ASP A 169 -15.36 21.25 15.77
N ASP A 170 -16.42 21.04 16.54
CA ASP A 170 -17.67 20.50 16.01
C ASP A 170 -18.35 21.47 15.04
N GLN A 171 -18.20 22.80 15.22
CA GLN A 171 -18.80 23.78 14.33
C GLN A 171 -18.10 23.80 12.97
N ALA A 172 -16.77 23.95 12.94
CA ALA A 172 -16.01 23.92 11.67
C ALA A 172 -16.17 22.59 10.93
N LYS A 173 -16.22 21.47 11.66
CA LYS A 173 -16.48 20.14 11.06
C LYS A 173 -17.88 20.04 10.47
N GLN A 174 -18.91 20.51 11.17
CA GLN A 174 -20.27 20.52 10.65
C GLN A 174 -20.40 21.41 9.41
N GLN A 175 -19.80 22.59 9.43
CA GLN A 175 -19.75 23.48 8.26
C GLN A 175 -19.04 22.81 7.08
N PHE A 176 -17.90 22.17 7.33
CA PHE A 176 -17.18 21.41 6.31
C PHE A 176 -18.04 20.30 5.70
N ILE A 177 -18.73 19.52 6.54
CA ILE A 177 -19.62 18.45 6.08
C ILE A 177 -20.79 19.02 5.28
N GLN A 178 -21.44 20.09 5.75
CA GLN A 178 -22.53 20.75 5.02
C GLN A 178 -22.09 21.28 3.65
N LEU A 179 -20.87 21.81 3.54
CA LEU A 179 -20.30 22.25 2.26
C LEU A 179 -20.05 21.09 1.30
N LEU A 180 -19.68 19.92 1.82
CA LEU A 180 -19.54 18.70 1.03
C LEU A 180 -20.89 18.15 0.57
N GLU A 181 -21.87 18.08 1.46
CA GLU A 181 -23.21 17.57 1.15
C GLU A 181 -23.91 18.46 0.11
N ASN A 182 -23.79 19.78 0.27
CA ASN A 182 -24.36 20.79 -0.63
C ASN A 182 -23.44 21.14 -1.81
N ASN A 183 -22.56 20.22 -2.23
CA ASN A 183 -21.65 20.50 -3.33
C ASN A 183 -22.43 20.72 -4.64
N ASN A 184 -22.19 21.85 -5.28
CA ASN A 184 -22.81 22.24 -6.55
C ASN A 184 -22.15 21.57 -7.79
N ARG A 185 -21.28 20.58 -7.58
CA ARG A 185 -20.47 19.96 -8.63
C ARG A 185 -20.93 18.55 -9.00
N GLY A 186 -22.01 18.08 -8.38
CA GLY A 186 -22.60 16.77 -8.67
C GLY A 186 -21.76 15.61 -8.16
N PHE A 187 -20.91 15.81 -7.16
CA PHE A 187 -20.20 14.70 -6.50
C PHE A 187 -21.12 14.02 -5.49
N ALA A 188 -21.12 12.69 -5.52
CA ALA A 188 -21.81 11.87 -4.54
C ALA A 188 -21.04 11.91 -3.22
N VAL A 189 -21.75 12.09 -2.09
CA VAL A 189 -21.12 12.13 -0.76
C VAL A 189 -21.81 11.16 0.20
N SER A 190 -21.02 10.29 0.83
CA SER A 190 -21.49 9.39 1.89
C SER A 190 -20.69 9.64 3.17
N ILE A 191 -21.37 9.76 4.29
CA ILE A 191 -20.77 10.08 5.58
C ILE A 191 -21.20 9.04 6.59
N ARG A 192 -20.24 8.60 7.41
CA ARG A 192 -20.50 7.73 8.55
C ARG A 192 -19.91 8.37 9.79
N TYR A 193 -20.75 8.59 10.78
CA TYR A 193 -20.31 9.10 12.07
C TYR A 193 -19.99 7.93 12.99
N LYS A 194 -18.81 7.98 13.60
CA LYS A 194 -18.45 7.12 14.73
C LYS A 194 -18.51 7.95 16.01
N PRO A 195 -19.56 7.80 16.84
CA PRO A 195 -19.65 8.52 18.10
C PRO A 195 -18.58 8.06 19.10
N ARG A 196 -18.16 8.98 19.98
CA ARG A 196 -17.09 8.81 20.98
C ARG A 196 -17.34 7.68 21.99
N THR A 197 -18.61 7.47 22.36
CA THR A 197 -19.03 6.64 23.48
C THR A 197 -20.41 6.05 23.19
N SER A 198 -20.52 5.16 22.20
CA SER A 198 -21.84 4.57 21.93
C SER A 198 -21.80 3.10 21.60
N THR A 199 -22.59 2.36 22.38
CA THR A 199 -23.22 1.08 22.00
C THR A 199 -24.29 1.27 20.92
N ALA A 200 -24.67 2.52 20.58
CA ALA A 200 -25.60 2.78 19.49
C ALA A 200 -24.97 2.45 18.13
N ARG A 201 -25.82 1.99 17.21
CA ARG A 201 -25.45 1.80 15.82
C ARG A 201 -24.96 3.15 15.25
N PRO A 202 -23.93 3.14 14.40
CA PRO A 202 -23.47 4.36 13.74
C PRO A 202 -24.60 4.90 12.85
N ASP A 203 -24.66 6.22 12.74
CA ASP A 203 -25.52 6.86 11.76
C ASP A 203 -24.74 7.00 10.45
N ILE A 204 -25.33 6.45 9.38
CA ILE A 204 -24.87 6.66 8.02
C ILE A 204 -25.76 7.76 7.44
N VAL A 205 -25.15 8.92 7.20
CA VAL A 205 -25.82 10.05 6.57
C VAL A 205 -25.37 10.11 5.11
N GLN A 206 -26.33 10.20 4.21
CA GLN A 206 -26.10 10.38 2.79
C GLN A 206 -26.50 11.80 2.42
N ALA A 207 -25.70 12.46 1.59
CA ALA A 207 -26.07 13.79 1.11
C ALA A 207 -27.38 13.71 0.31
N GLU A 208 -28.40 14.46 0.72
CA GLU A 208 -29.70 14.47 0.05
C GLU A 208 -29.60 15.00 -1.39
N ALA A 209 -28.79 16.03 -1.60
CA ALA A 209 -28.63 16.67 -2.91
C ALA A 209 -27.91 15.78 -3.94
N ASN A 210 -26.98 14.94 -3.49
CA ASN A 210 -26.18 14.06 -4.34
C ASN A 210 -25.90 12.73 -3.61
N PRO A 211 -26.91 11.84 -3.52
CA PRO A 211 -26.73 10.61 -2.78
C PRO A 211 -25.68 9.72 -3.44
N PRO A 212 -24.93 8.94 -2.64
CA PRO A 212 -24.02 7.96 -3.16
C PRO A 212 -24.74 6.94 -4.02
N ARG A 213 -24.05 6.49 -5.06
CA ARG A 213 -24.47 5.43 -5.97
C ARG A 213 -24.29 4.08 -5.27
N VAL A 214 -25.18 3.77 -4.32
CA VAL A 214 -25.12 2.61 -3.41
C VAL A 214 -25.80 1.36 -3.99
N GLU A 215 -26.55 1.49 -5.08
CA GLU A 215 -27.28 0.36 -5.63
C GLU A 215 -26.32 -0.75 -6.09
N ASP A 216 -26.64 -2.00 -5.74
CA ASP A 216 -25.80 -3.18 -5.99
C ASP A 216 -25.42 -3.38 -7.46
N TRP A 217 -26.19 -2.81 -8.38
CA TRP A 217 -25.97 -2.90 -9.82
C TRP A 217 -25.07 -1.78 -10.36
N GLN A 218 -24.84 -0.70 -9.62
CA GLN A 218 -24.09 0.45 -10.11
C GLN A 218 -22.58 0.20 -10.00
N PRO A 219 -21.84 0.14 -11.11
CA PRO A 219 -20.43 -0.18 -11.08
C PRO A 219 -19.57 1.00 -10.63
N LEU A 220 -18.57 0.73 -9.80
CA LEU A 220 -17.48 1.66 -9.48
C LEU A 220 -16.31 1.50 -10.45
N ILE A 221 -16.05 0.25 -10.85
CA ILE A 221 -14.99 -0.15 -11.77
C ILE A 221 -15.57 -1.18 -12.74
N MET A 222 -15.47 -0.88 -14.04
CA MET A 222 -15.80 -1.76 -15.15
C MET A 222 -14.55 -1.95 -16.00
N GLY A 223 -14.33 -3.14 -16.53
CA GLY A 223 -13.19 -3.34 -17.40
C GLY A 223 -13.05 -4.77 -17.85
N ALA A 224 -12.01 -5.02 -18.63
CA ALA A 224 -11.67 -6.34 -19.13
C ALA A 224 -10.37 -6.86 -18.52
N GLU A 225 -10.21 -8.17 -18.55
CA GLU A 225 -8.98 -8.85 -18.14
C GLU A 225 -8.51 -9.78 -19.25
N SER A 226 -7.20 -9.83 -19.48
CA SER A 226 -6.58 -10.67 -20.50
C SER A 226 -5.18 -11.08 -20.07
N VAL A 227 -4.75 -12.26 -20.53
CA VAL A 227 -3.35 -12.72 -20.38
C VAL A 227 -2.43 -12.02 -21.38
N ILE A 228 -2.99 -11.46 -22.46
CA ILE A 228 -2.28 -10.69 -23.49
C ILE A 228 -2.83 -9.27 -23.46
N GLU A 229 -2.00 -8.30 -23.06
CA GLU A 229 -2.40 -6.89 -22.90
C GLU A 229 -3.03 -6.32 -24.19
N ALA A 230 -2.45 -6.64 -25.35
CA ALA A 230 -2.94 -6.18 -26.66
C ALA A 230 -4.37 -6.65 -27.01
N LEU A 231 -4.88 -7.70 -26.34
CA LEU A 231 -6.25 -8.17 -26.55
C LEU A 231 -7.30 -7.43 -25.71
N LEU A 232 -6.89 -6.64 -24.71
CA LEU A 232 -7.82 -5.95 -23.80
C LEU A 232 -8.89 -5.11 -24.52
N PRO A 233 -8.59 -4.36 -25.60
CA PRO A 233 -9.62 -3.58 -26.31
C PRO A 233 -10.73 -4.41 -26.96
N PHE A 234 -10.50 -5.70 -27.18
CA PHE A 234 -11.46 -6.61 -27.82
C PHE A 234 -12.22 -7.49 -26.81
N MET A 235 -11.83 -7.46 -25.55
CA MET A 235 -12.45 -8.25 -24.49
C MET A 235 -13.69 -7.52 -23.94
N PRO A 236 -14.77 -8.23 -23.62
CA PRO A 236 -15.95 -7.59 -23.06
C PRO A 236 -15.69 -7.04 -21.67
N ASP A 237 -16.18 -5.82 -21.42
CA ASP A 237 -16.17 -5.22 -20.09
C ASP A 237 -17.01 -6.07 -19.13
N LYS A 238 -16.45 -6.36 -17.96
CA LYS A 238 -17.13 -6.96 -16.81
C LYS A 238 -17.10 -6.01 -15.61
N LEU A 239 -18.06 -6.23 -14.71
CA LEU A 239 -18.07 -5.57 -13.41
C LEU A 239 -16.87 -6.07 -12.58
N ILE A 240 -15.95 -5.17 -12.26
CA ILE A 240 -14.77 -5.47 -11.44
C ILE A 240 -15.04 -5.11 -9.97
N LYS A 241 -15.62 -3.93 -9.73
CA LYS A 241 -15.95 -3.46 -8.38
C LYS A 241 -17.26 -2.70 -8.40
N ARG A 242 -18.14 -2.99 -7.45
CA ARG A 242 -19.41 -2.28 -7.23
C ARG A 242 -19.18 -0.95 -6.51
N GLY A 243 -20.10 -0.01 -6.74
CA GLY A 243 -20.27 1.15 -5.88
C GLY A 243 -20.50 0.73 -4.44
N GLY A 244 -20.21 1.63 -3.50
CA GLY A 244 -20.38 1.33 -2.09
C GLY A 244 -20.38 2.59 -1.25
N GLN A 245 -20.89 2.45 -0.04
CA GLN A 245 -20.78 3.49 0.98
C GLN A 245 -19.36 3.51 1.55
N VAL A 246 -19.02 4.59 2.24
CA VAL A 246 -17.80 4.67 3.05
C VAL A 246 -17.70 3.47 3.99
N ALA A 247 -16.56 2.78 3.96
CA ALA A 247 -16.33 1.62 4.82
C ALA A 247 -16.07 2.03 6.28
N TRP A 248 -16.15 1.06 7.19
CA TRP A 248 -15.76 1.25 8.58
C TRP A 248 -14.27 1.51 8.72
N LEU A 249 -13.85 2.23 9.77
CA LEU A 249 -12.43 2.50 9.99
C LEU A 249 -11.60 1.21 10.06
N ASP A 250 -12.14 0.15 10.67
CA ASP A 250 -11.53 -1.18 10.77
C ASP A 250 -11.21 -1.82 9.41
N HIS A 251 -11.87 -1.37 8.34
CA HIS A 251 -11.61 -1.84 6.98
C HIS A 251 -10.28 -1.31 6.44
N TYR A 252 -9.83 -0.15 6.92
CA TYR A 252 -8.60 0.50 6.44
C TYR A 252 -7.39 0.17 7.30
N VAL A 253 -7.58 -0.40 8.49
CA VAL A 253 -6.51 -0.72 9.44
C VAL A 253 -6.04 -2.16 9.20
N GLN A 254 -4.73 -2.39 9.26
CA GLN A 254 -4.19 -3.75 9.17
C GLN A 254 -4.84 -4.60 10.25
N GLN A 255 -5.48 -5.69 9.83
CA GLN A 255 -5.70 -6.81 10.73
C GLN A 255 -4.30 -7.38 10.95
N ASN A 256 -3.85 -7.48 12.21
CA ASN A 256 -2.53 -8.01 12.51
C ASN A 256 -2.55 -9.50 12.14
N ASP A 257 -2.35 -9.81 10.87
CA ASP A 257 -1.81 -11.08 10.43
C ASP A 257 -0.30 -10.96 10.63
N CYS A 258 0.13 -10.93 11.89
CA CYS A 258 1.41 -11.55 12.22
C CYS A 258 1.31 -12.94 11.60
N ARG A 259 2.22 -13.28 10.69
CA ARG A 259 2.17 -14.38 9.71
C ARG A 259 2.00 -15.82 10.26
N TYR A 260 1.55 -15.98 11.51
CA TYR A 260 1.40 -17.23 12.24
C TYR A 260 0.15 -17.31 13.14
N MET A 261 -1.00 -16.78 12.73
CA MET A 261 -2.27 -17.14 13.39
C MET A 261 -3.27 -17.77 12.43
N THR A 262 -3.05 -19.06 12.15
CA THR A 262 -4.08 -20.03 11.76
C THR A 262 -5.09 -20.27 12.89
N ARG A 263 -5.71 -19.21 13.42
CA ARG A 263 -6.92 -19.32 14.24
C ARG A 263 -7.87 -18.18 13.92
N VAL A 264 -8.97 -18.60 13.31
CA VAL A 264 -10.23 -17.91 13.11
C VAL A 264 -10.65 -17.22 14.43
N ASP A 265 -11.11 -15.97 14.31
CA ASP A 265 -11.94 -15.20 15.27
C ASP A 265 -11.36 -14.16 16.24
N GLN A 266 -10.07 -13.83 16.26
CA GLN A 266 -9.59 -12.71 17.11
C GLN A 266 -9.26 -11.45 16.32
N LYS A 267 -10.31 -10.74 15.87
CA LYS A 267 -10.16 -9.33 15.45
C LYS A 267 -9.73 -8.52 16.68
N THR A 268 -8.46 -8.13 16.76
CA THR A 268 -8.01 -7.17 17.78
C THR A 268 -8.82 -5.89 17.61
N PRO A 269 -9.55 -5.43 18.64
CA PRO A 269 -10.41 -4.26 18.52
C PRO A 269 -9.57 -3.03 18.15
N LEU A 270 -10.13 -2.14 17.33
CA LEU A 270 -9.48 -0.91 16.86
C LEU A 270 -8.89 -0.04 17.99
N GLN A 271 -9.45 -0.12 19.20
CA GLN A 271 -8.95 0.56 20.40
C GLN A 271 -7.49 0.20 20.73
N HIS A 272 -7.05 -1.00 20.36
CA HIS A 272 -5.68 -1.49 20.59
C HIS A 272 -4.77 -1.30 19.38
N LYS A 273 -5.21 -0.55 18.36
CA LYS A 273 -4.42 -0.26 17.17
C LYS A 273 -4.26 1.22 16.93
N LEU A 274 -5.36 1.97 17.04
CA LEU A 274 -5.39 3.42 16.83
C LEU A 274 -6.26 4.09 17.90
N PRO A 275 -5.78 4.17 19.16
CA PRO A 275 -6.53 4.76 20.26
C PRO A 275 -7.05 6.17 19.95
N CYS A 276 -6.23 7.03 19.33
CA CYS A 276 -6.64 8.38 18.92
C CYS A 276 -7.92 8.37 18.08
N LEU A 277 -8.00 7.52 17.06
CA LEU A 277 -9.17 7.43 16.19
C LEU A 277 -10.32 6.63 16.81
N PHE A 278 -10.03 5.73 17.75
CA PHE A 278 -11.07 4.95 18.42
C PHE A 278 -11.86 5.79 19.42
N TYR A 279 -11.17 6.53 20.29
CA TYR A 279 -11.77 7.31 21.39
C TYR A 279 -12.16 8.73 20.98
N SER A 280 -12.08 9.06 19.70
CA SER A 280 -12.55 10.33 19.16
C SER A 280 -13.85 10.16 18.40
N ASN A 281 -14.59 11.26 18.32
CA ASN A 281 -15.70 11.35 17.40
C ASN A 281 -15.11 11.56 15.99
N VAL A 282 -15.33 10.63 15.08
CA VAL A 282 -14.72 10.66 13.74
C VAL A 282 -15.82 10.61 12.69
N ALA A 283 -15.78 11.55 11.75
CA ALA A 283 -16.57 11.46 10.53
C ALA A 283 -15.72 10.77 9.45
N LEU A 284 -16.19 9.62 8.96
CA LEU A 284 -15.63 8.97 7.78
C LEU A 284 -16.43 9.47 6.58
N VAL A 285 -15.73 10.04 5.59
CA VAL A 285 -16.36 10.64 4.43
C VAL A 285 -15.83 9.99 3.17
N ARG A 286 -16.72 9.68 2.25
CA ARG A 286 -16.41 9.30 0.87
C ARG A 286 -17.03 10.33 -0.06
N ILE A 287 -16.21 10.86 -0.96
CA ILE A 287 -16.67 11.68 -2.09
C ILE A 287 -16.38 10.91 -3.36
N GLU A 288 -17.35 10.86 -4.27
CA GLU A 288 -17.29 10.06 -5.47
C GLU A 288 -17.76 10.84 -6.69
N SER A 289 -17.04 10.71 -7.80
CA SER A 289 -17.45 11.24 -9.09
C SER A 289 -18.58 10.41 -9.68
N GLN A 290 -19.57 11.08 -10.25
CA GLN A 290 -20.64 10.43 -10.99
C GLN A 290 -20.23 9.99 -12.41
N HIS A 291 -19.07 10.46 -12.90
CA HIS A 291 -18.55 10.14 -14.23
C HIS A 291 -17.27 9.29 -14.16
N TRP A 292 -16.92 8.67 -15.29
CA TRP A 292 -15.77 7.76 -15.44
C TRP A 292 -14.45 8.49 -15.76
N GLY A 293 -14.40 9.79 -15.49
CA GLY A 293 -13.27 10.65 -15.86
C GLY A 293 -12.25 10.75 -14.74
N HIS A 294 -11.06 11.23 -15.10
CA HIS A 294 -10.01 11.54 -14.14
C HIS A 294 -10.38 12.79 -13.32
N VAL A 295 -10.34 12.71 -11.99
CA VAL A 295 -10.62 13.83 -11.08
C VAL A 295 -9.67 13.81 -9.88
N LYS A 296 -9.02 14.95 -9.61
CA LYS A 296 -8.18 15.18 -8.42
C LYS A 296 -9.03 15.65 -7.23
N LEU A 297 -9.74 14.73 -6.60
CA LEU A 297 -10.71 15.02 -5.53
C LEU A 297 -10.08 15.64 -4.27
N GLU A 298 -8.81 15.37 -3.97
CA GLU A 298 -8.12 15.93 -2.81
C GLU A 298 -8.05 17.47 -2.85
N ARG A 299 -7.95 18.07 -4.04
CA ARG A 299 -7.95 19.54 -4.21
C ARG A 299 -9.33 20.14 -3.94
N LEU A 300 -10.37 19.41 -4.32
CA LEU A 300 -11.74 19.81 -4.05
C LEU A 300 -12.00 19.79 -2.54
N VAL A 301 -11.63 18.70 -1.87
CA VAL A 301 -11.76 18.57 -0.41
C VAL A 301 -11.00 19.68 0.30
N LEU A 302 -9.78 20.00 -0.14
CA LEU A 302 -9.00 21.07 0.44
C LEU A 302 -9.70 22.43 0.33
N LYS A 303 -10.32 22.75 -0.81
CA LYS A 303 -11.08 24.00 -0.98
C LYS A 303 -12.27 24.09 -0.02
N TYR A 304 -12.98 23.00 0.19
CA TYR A 304 -14.08 22.97 1.17
C TYR A 304 -13.56 23.08 2.60
N ALA A 305 -12.45 22.42 2.94
CA ALA A 305 -11.82 22.53 4.25
C ALA A 305 -11.35 23.96 4.53
N GLN A 306 -10.78 24.64 3.53
CA GLN A 306 -10.42 26.07 3.62
C GLN A 306 -11.64 26.96 3.80
N SER A 307 -12.72 26.70 3.05
CA SER A 307 -13.96 27.49 3.12
C SER A 307 -14.66 27.34 4.47
N ALA A 308 -14.63 26.14 5.04
CA ALA A 308 -15.14 25.84 6.38
C ALA A 308 -14.24 26.35 7.51
N LYS A 309 -13.09 26.97 7.16
CA LYS A 309 -12.05 27.36 8.12
C LYS A 309 -11.69 26.20 9.07
N LEU A 310 -11.55 25.00 8.49
CA LEU A 310 -11.01 23.85 9.20
C LEU A 310 -9.54 24.15 9.48
N GLU A 311 -9.28 24.88 10.55
CA GLU A 311 -7.96 25.35 10.95
C GLU A 311 -7.52 24.52 12.13
N ARG A 312 -6.70 23.52 11.83
CA ARG A 312 -5.69 23.06 12.76
C ARG A 312 -4.38 23.50 12.12
N GLU A 313 -3.58 24.30 12.80
CA GLU A 313 -2.22 24.55 12.34
C GLU A 313 -1.34 23.46 12.94
N PHE A 314 -1.34 22.26 12.34
CA PHE A 314 -0.26 21.29 12.61
C PHE A 314 1.04 21.78 11.98
N LYS A 315 1.63 22.81 12.56
CA LYS A 315 2.97 23.25 12.20
C LYS A 315 3.91 22.11 12.55
N TRP A 316 4.75 21.70 11.59
CA TRP A 316 5.75 20.65 11.80
C TRP A 316 6.55 20.84 13.09
N ARG A 317 6.88 22.10 13.42
CA ARG A 317 7.59 22.46 14.66
C ARG A 317 6.86 22.00 15.92
N THR A 318 5.54 22.12 15.95
CA THR A 318 4.69 21.77 17.10
C THR A 318 4.51 20.25 17.24
N ILE A 319 4.43 19.52 16.12
CA ILE A 319 4.24 18.06 16.16
C ILE A 319 5.54 17.26 16.27
N ARG A 320 6.69 17.91 15.99
CA ARG A 320 8.00 17.25 16.02
C ARG A 320 8.36 16.75 17.41
N GLU A 321 8.27 17.58 18.45
CA GLU A 321 8.65 17.16 19.81
C GLU A 321 7.78 16.00 20.33
N PRO A 322 6.43 16.05 20.24
CA PRO A 322 5.59 14.91 20.60
C PRO A 322 5.92 13.63 19.83
N LEU A 323 6.21 13.74 18.53
CA LEU A 323 6.65 12.61 17.71
C LEU A 323 7.95 12.01 18.25
N LEU A 324 8.97 12.85 18.46
CA LEU A 324 10.28 12.41 18.94
C LEU A 324 10.17 11.71 20.30
N ASN A 325 9.39 12.27 21.22
CA ASN A 325 9.18 11.67 22.53
C ASN A 325 8.54 10.28 22.45
N VAL A 326 7.59 10.07 21.52
CA VAL A 326 6.98 8.76 21.32
C VAL A 326 7.96 7.78 20.68
N LEU A 327 8.71 8.22 19.67
CA LEU A 327 9.71 7.38 19.00
C LEU A 327 10.83 6.96 19.96
N GLU A 328 11.36 7.90 20.76
CA GLU A 328 12.38 7.64 21.77
C GLU A 328 11.88 6.67 22.85
N ARG A 329 10.65 6.85 23.34
CA ARG A 329 10.05 5.95 24.32
C ARG A 329 9.90 4.51 23.79
N CYS A 330 9.64 4.36 22.49
CA CYS A 330 9.44 3.08 21.84
C CYS A 330 10.73 2.50 21.24
N ASP A 331 11.90 3.11 21.47
CA ASP A 331 13.20 2.67 20.93
C ASP A 331 13.20 2.63 19.38
N VAL A 332 12.50 3.56 18.73
CA VAL A 332 12.43 3.71 17.27
C VAL A 332 13.26 4.91 16.85
N THR A 333 14.19 4.73 15.93
CA THR A 333 14.97 5.85 15.40
C THR A 333 14.22 6.56 14.27
N ILE A 334 14.36 7.88 14.15
CA ILE A 334 13.77 8.63 13.01
C ILE A 334 14.32 8.12 11.68
N ASP A 335 15.55 7.62 11.71
CA ASP A 335 16.30 7.13 10.56
C ASP A 335 15.80 5.76 10.09
N GLU A 336 15.06 5.02 10.92
CA GLU A 336 14.30 3.83 10.48
C GLU A 336 13.06 4.21 9.65
N PHE A 337 12.51 5.40 9.85
CA PHE A 337 11.64 6.03 8.87
C PHE A 337 12.46 6.77 7.79
N ARG A 338 13.64 6.30 7.38
CA ARG A 338 14.39 6.83 6.21
C ARG A 338 14.63 5.83 5.08
N GLN A 339 14.48 4.54 5.35
CA GLN A 339 14.61 3.47 4.34
C GLN A 339 13.30 3.31 3.58
#